data_AF-A0A2V7VSW7-F1
#
_entry.id   AF-A0A2V7VSW7-F1
#
_cell.length_a   1.000
_cell.length_b   1.000
_cell.length_c   1.000
_cell.angle_alpha   90.00
_cell.angle_beta   90.00
_cell.angle_gamma   90.00
#
_symmetry.space_group_name_H-M   'P 1'
#
loop_
_entity.id
_entity.type
_entity.pdbx_description
1 polymer ?
#
loop_
_entity_poly.entity_id
_entity_poly.type
_entity_poly.pdbx_seq_one_letter_code
_entity_poly.pdbx_strand_id
1 'polypeptide(L)'
;MIRKPDTAAAALRRCVDTLRKNGLGEALISYRFEDMPNRDSSGSDRISRQFPALQLHVREKAHEQLDNAVQRATIDGAPATVGGETAGMLCEVFEGIARRFPLAHAVVYIHEIPWSVISQFPDAAEAVIPDSAIDGCHGAITVFNHWWTSSRMQGMHASIEVPLGAAGKPEDLPPAIAALLKELGRHKKGELESYLSDAEHAALTSKNEKASELMQRYGTSLEDIAARLAFPNLLPHPTNAQESMTWPPAKIGSYKPALTEVLGAIGYRYESSRSGNGVFKLSKRSPVGYEIELSFDIGSYSRSACGSLSMSGEGWFASVILLVTGWKNNYAGYPIVDATVWRKIIENFRTSIEYYEHTFVPEIDGIYSR
;
A
#
# COMPACT_ATOMS: atom_id res chain seq x y z
N MET A 1 10.36 -3.26 3.61
CA MET A 1 11.83 -3.37 3.46
C MET A 1 12.37 -4.65 4.09
N ILE A 2 13.06 -5.49 3.32
CA ILE A 2 13.79 -6.66 3.81
C ILE A 2 15.04 -6.87 2.92
N ARG A 3 16.19 -7.31 3.47
CA ARG A 3 17.36 -7.72 2.64
C ARG A 3 16.87 -8.75 1.60
N LYS A 4 17.39 -8.79 0.38
CA LYS A 4 17.21 -10.01 -0.43
C LYS A 4 18.11 -11.10 0.17
N PRO A 5 17.60 -12.22 0.73
CA PRO A 5 16.21 -12.59 0.99
C PRO A 5 16.01 -12.90 2.47
N ASP A 6 16.04 -11.88 3.33
CA ASP A 6 15.36 -12.04 4.61
C ASP A 6 13.86 -12.22 4.24
N THR A 7 13.22 -13.24 4.79
CA THR A 7 11.78 -13.43 4.66
C THR A 7 11.07 -12.45 5.60
N ALA A 8 9.77 -12.23 5.42
CA ALA A 8 8.98 -11.47 6.38
C ALA A 8 9.04 -12.07 7.81
N ALA A 9 9.20 -13.39 7.93
CA ALA A 9 9.51 -14.04 9.20
C ALA A 9 10.90 -13.67 9.76
N ALA A 10 11.95 -13.67 8.94
CA ALA A 10 13.28 -13.26 9.37
C ALA A 10 13.31 -11.78 9.80
N ALA A 11 12.54 -10.92 9.11
CA ALA A 11 12.37 -9.53 9.50
C ALA A 11 11.67 -9.41 10.85
N LEU A 12 10.54 -10.12 11.07
CA LEU A 12 9.83 -10.12 12.34
C LEU A 12 10.70 -10.62 13.49
N ARG A 13 11.41 -11.74 13.28
CA ARG A 13 12.33 -12.32 14.28
C ARG A 13 13.41 -11.31 14.67
N ARG A 14 14.04 -10.68 13.68
CA ARG A 14 15.01 -9.62 13.92
C ARG A 14 14.40 -8.45 14.69
N CYS A 15 13.18 -8.01 14.37
CA CYS A 15 12.51 -6.95 15.14
C CYS A 15 12.41 -7.32 16.61
N VAL A 16 11.86 -8.50 16.90
CA VAL A 16 11.65 -8.99 18.26
C VAL A 16 12.97 -9.11 19.03
N ASP A 17 14.00 -9.70 18.40
CA ASP A 17 15.32 -9.87 19.02
C ASP A 17 15.98 -8.51 19.29
N THR A 18 15.84 -7.57 18.36
CA THR A 18 16.39 -6.21 18.50
C THR A 18 15.71 -5.45 19.62
N LEU A 19 14.38 -5.53 19.72
CA LEU A 19 13.64 -4.89 20.81
C LEU A 19 14.04 -5.46 22.17
N ARG A 20 14.11 -6.80 22.29
CA ARG A 20 14.55 -7.45 23.54
C ARG A 20 15.97 -7.06 23.94
N LYS A 21 16.91 -7.05 22.99
CA LYS A 21 18.30 -6.65 23.21
C LYS A 21 18.40 -5.21 23.75
N ASN A 22 17.53 -4.32 23.31
CA ASN A 22 17.50 -2.92 23.70
C ASN A 22 16.59 -2.64 24.91
N GLY A 23 16.13 -3.66 25.64
CA GLY A 23 15.28 -3.49 26.82
C GLY A 23 13.83 -3.12 26.52
N LEU A 24 13.41 -3.24 25.26
CA LEU A 24 12.06 -2.92 24.76
C LEU A 24 11.19 -4.18 24.59
N GLY A 25 11.46 -5.23 25.38
CA GLY A 25 10.74 -6.50 25.32
C GLY A 25 9.27 -6.42 25.75
N GLU A 26 8.86 -5.30 26.36
CA GLU A 26 7.49 -5.04 26.79
C GLU A 26 6.61 -4.39 25.72
N ALA A 27 7.16 -4.09 24.52
CA ALA A 27 6.39 -3.53 23.42
C ALA A 27 5.14 -4.38 23.15
N LEU A 28 4.07 -3.74 22.69
CA LEU A 28 2.83 -4.45 22.39
C LEU A 28 2.83 -4.90 20.94
N ILE A 29 2.30 -6.10 20.67
CA ILE A 29 2.13 -6.64 19.34
C ILE A 29 0.64 -6.86 19.07
N SER A 30 0.16 -6.36 17.94
CA SER A 30 -1.09 -6.82 17.33
C SER A 30 -0.82 -7.41 15.95
N TYR A 31 -1.80 -8.12 15.39
CA TYR A 31 -1.65 -8.75 14.09
C TYR A 31 -2.99 -8.83 13.36
N ARG A 32 -2.91 -8.85 12.03
CA ARG A 32 -4.04 -9.07 11.13
C ARG A 32 -3.65 -10.10 10.07
N PHE A 33 -4.46 -11.15 9.94
CA PHE A 33 -4.37 -12.13 8.87
C PHE A 33 -5.64 -12.11 8.04
N GLU A 34 -5.52 -12.12 6.72
CA GLU A 34 -6.67 -12.18 5.82
C GLU A 34 -6.48 -13.29 4.78
N ASP A 35 -7.56 -14.04 4.55
CA ASP A 35 -7.59 -15.13 3.60
C ASP A 35 -7.67 -14.69 2.13
N MET A 36 -7.25 -15.59 1.25
CA MET A 36 -7.48 -15.45 -0.19
C MET A 36 -8.95 -15.68 -0.54
N PRO A 37 -9.58 -14.81 -1.37
CA PRO A 37 -11.00 -14.90 -1.70
C PRO A 37 -11.39 -16.07 -2.64
N ASN A 38 -10.50 -16.99 -3.02
CA ASN A 38 -10.75 -17.95 -4.10
C ASN A 38 -10.12 -19.34 -3.89
N ARG A 39 -10.20 -19.93 -2.69
CA ARG A 39 -9.75 -21.34 -2.49
C ARG A 39 -10.68 -22.14 -1.60
N ASP A 40 -10.80 -23.43 -1.91
CA ASP A 40 -11.42 -24.48 -1.08
C ASP A 40 -10.70 -24.72 0.28
N SER A 41 -9.73 -23.88 0.62
CA SER A 41 -8.98 -23.99 1.88
C SER A 41 -8.65 -22.61 2.42
N SER A 42 -9.25 -22.27 3.57
CA SER A 42 -8.93 -21.07 4.34
C SER A 42 -7.56 -21.23 5.02
N GLY A 43 -6.70 -20.21 4.87
CA GLY A 43 -5.45 -20.09 5.61
C GLY A 43 -5.72 -19.80 7.09
N SER A 44 -6.70 -18.94 7.38
CA SER A 44 -7.18 -18.64 8.73
C SER A 44 -7.65 -19.89 9.48
N ASP A 45 -8.35 -20.82 8.82
CA ASP A 45 -8.76 -22.10 9.41
C ASP A 45 -7.55 -22.97 9.76
N ARG A 46 -6.57 -23.06 8.86
CA ARG A 46 -5.35 -23.84 9.10
C ARG A 46 -4.54 -23.25 10.24
N ILE A 47 -4.46 -21.93 10.31
CA ILE A 47 -3.83 -21.20 11.41
C ILE A 47 -4.56 -21.50 12.72
N SER A 48 -5.89 -21.39 12.75
CA SER A 48 -6.68 -21.62 13.96
C SER A 48 -6.60 -23.07 14.46
N ARG A 49 -6.54 -24.06 13.55
CA ARG A 49 -6.33 -25.47 13.93
C ARG A 49 -4.94 -25.73 14.50
N GLN A 50 -3.92 -25.08 13.96
CA GLN A 50 -2.54 -25.27 14.41
C GLN A 50 -2.21 -24.47 15.66
N PHE A 51 -2.80 -23.29 15.80
CA PHE A 51 -2.64 -22.37 16.93
C PHE A 51 -4.02 -22.05 17.51
N PRO A 52 -4.60 -22.93 18.34
CA PRO A 52 -5.96 -22.76 18.87
C PRO A 52 -6.19 -21.45 19.62
N ALA A 53 -5.13 -20.86 20.20
CA ALA A 53 -5.19 -19.54 20.84
C ALA A 53 -5.66 -18.43 19.88
N LEU A 54 -5.44 -18.58 18.56
CA LEU A 54 -5.86 -17.62 17.54
C LEU A 54 -7.34 -17.74 17.17
N GLN A 55 -8.02 -18.82 17.55
CA GLN A 55 -9.41 -19.05 17.18
C GLN A 55 -10.37 -17.99 17.74
N LEU A 56 -10.06 -17.44 18.93
CA LEU A 56 -10.84 -16.39 19.58
C LEU A 56 -10.80 -15.05 18.83
N HIS A 57 -9.90 -14.92 17.87
CA HIS A 57 -9.65 -13.69 17.11
C HIS A 57 -10.20 -13.76 15.68
N VAL A 58 -10.83 -14.87 15.30
CA VAL A 58 -11.40 -15.06 13.96
C VAL A 58 -12.69 -14.22 13.84
N ARG A 59 -12.78 -13.43 12.77
CA ARG A 59 -13.97 -12.68 12.38
C ARG A 59 -14.31 -13.04 10.94
N GLU A 60 -15.56 -13.39 10.70
CA GLU A 60 -16.06 -13.60 9.34
C GLU A 60 -16.65 -12.29 8.81
N LYS A 61 -16.28 -11.93 7.59
CA LYS A 61 -16.84 -10.79 6.87
C LYS A 61 -17.43 -11.27 5.54
N ALA A 62 -18.70 -10.96 5.31
CA ALA A 62 -19.32 -11.10 4.01
C ALA A 62 -18.74 -10.06 3.04
N HIS A 63 -18.36 -10.50 1.83
CA HIS A 63 -17.82 -9.59 0.82
C HIS A 63 -18.97 -9.02 -0.02
N GLU A 64 -19.32 -7.75 0.19
CA GLU A 64 -20.47 -7.10 -0.49
C GLU A 64 -20.29 -6.92 -2.00
N GLN A 65 -19.05 -6.95 -2.52
CA GLN A 65 -18.75 -6.62 -3.92
C GLN A 65 -18.56 -7.83 -4.84
N LEU A 66 -18.77 -9.06 -4.36
CA LEU A 66 -18.69 -10.26 -5.19
C LEU A 66 -20.05 -10.95 -5.12
N ASP A 67 -20.72 -11.13 -6.27
CA ASP A 67 -22.03 -11.80 -6.39
C ASP A 67 -22.04 -13.25 -5.86
N ASN A 68 -20.87 -13.80 -5.54
CA ASN A 68 -20.71 -15.06 -4.83
C ASN A 68 -20.39 -14.76 -3.36
N ALA A 69 -21.16 -15.34 -2.43
CA ALA A 69 -21.00 -15.25 -0.98
C ALA A 69 -19.66 -15.83 -0.48
N VAL A 70 -18.54 -15.24 -0.88
CA VAL A 70 -17.22 -15.59 -0.40
C VAL A 70 -17.07 -14.95 0.97
N GLN A 71 -17.27 -15.75 2.01
CA GLN A 71 -16.91 -15.38 3.37
C GLN A 71 -15.39 -15.25 3.44
N ARG A 72 -14.90 -14.09 3.92
CA ARG A 72 -13.50 -13.92 4.29
C ARG A 72 -13.38 -14.08 5.78
N ALA A 73 -12.49 -14.96 6.22
CA ALA A 73 -12.06 -15.00 7.61
C ALA A 73 -10.85 -14.06 7.80
N THR A 74 -11.01 -13.07 8.67
CA THR A 74 -9.89 -12.29 9.22
C THR A 74 -9.53 -12.82 10.61
N ILE A 75 -8.25 -12.78 10.97
CA ILE A 75 -7.81 -13.03 12.34
C ILE A 75 -7.19 -11.73 12.84
N ASP A 76 -7.83 -11.09 13.82
CA ASP A 76 -7.41 -9.81 14.39
C ASP A 76 -7.03 -9.98 15.87
N GLY A 77 -5.73 -9.96 16.16
CA GLY A 77 -5.22 -10.03 17.53
C GLY A 77 -5.27 -8.68 18.23
N ALA A 78 -5.72 -8.66 19.49
CA ALA A 78 -5.59 -7.49 20.35
C ALA A 78 -4.11 -7.27 20.73
N PRO A 79 -3.69 -6.02 21.07
CA PRO A 79 -2.35 -5.75 21.57
C PRO A 79 -1.99 -6.65 22.75
N ALA A 80 -0.84 -7.33 22.67
CA ALA A 80 -0.29 -8.16 23.75
C ALA A 80 1.22 -7.94 23.83
N THR A 81 1.82 -8.07 25.01
CA THR A 81 3.28 -7.90 25.18
C THR A 81 4.07 -8.85 24.27
N VAL A 82 5.29 -8.47 23.88
CA VAL A 82 6.23 -9.31 23.09
C VAL A 82 6.76 -10.49 23.93
N GLY A 83 5.86 -11.31 24.47
CA GLY A 83 6.17 -12.59 25.07
C GLY A 83 6.82 -13.55 24.07
N GLY A 84 7.57 -14.52 24.59
CA GLY A 84 8.24 -15.56 23.78
C GLY A 84 7.27 -16.31 22.86
N GLU A 85 6.10 -16.66 23.39
CA GLU A 85 5.13 -17.53 22.72
C GLU A 85 4.41 -16.82 21.57
N THR A 86 3.88 -15.61 21.79
CA THR A 86 3.19 -14.82 20.75
C THR A 86 4.12 -14.51 19.59
N ALA A 87 5.32 -14.00 19.86
CA ALA A 87 6.29 -13.68 18.82
C ALA A 87 6.75 -14.92 18.04
N GLY A 88 6.98 -16.05 18.73
CA GLY A 88 7.35 -17.32 18.11
C GLY A 88 6.27 -17.84 17.16
N MET A 89 5.01 -17.85 17.62
CA MET A 89 3.86 -18.21 16.82
C MET A 89 3.72 -17.34 15.56
N LEU A 90 3.81 -16.01 15.70
CA LEU A 90 3.71 -15.09 14.56
C LEU A 90 4.83 -15.32 13.54
N CYS A 91 6.06 -15.58 13.99
CA CYS A 91 7.16 -15.97 13.10
C CYS A 91 6.82 -17.25 12.34
N GLU A 92 6.29 -18.27 13.01
CA GLU A 92 5.92 -19.55 12.40
C GLU A 92 4.78 -19.39 11.37
N VAL A 93 3.80 -18.52 11.64
CA VAL A 93 2.77 -18.14 10.66
C VAL A 93 3.42 -17.54 9.41
N PHE A 94 4.30 -16.56 9.57
CA PHE A 94 4.98 -15.91 8.45
C PHE A 94 5.88 -16.86 7.65
N GLU A 95 6.57 -17.81 8.30
CA GLU A 95 7.38 -18.86 7.64
C GLU A 95 6.49 -19.81 6.84
N GLY A 96 5.27 -20.09 7.32
CA GLY A 96 4.29 -20.92 6.65
C GLY A 96 3.66 -20.30 5.39
N ILE A 97 3.80 -18.99 5.18
CA ILE A 97 3.21 -18.31 4.02
C ILE A 97 4.06 -18.58 2.76
N ALA A 98 3.48 -19.05 1.65
CA ALA A 98 2.06 -19.34 1.41
C ALA A 98 1.72 -20.83 1.33
N ARG A 99 2.67 -21.72 1.66
CA ARG A 99 2.50 -23.16 1.46
C ARG A 99 1.58 -23.76 2.53
N ARG A 100 1.88 -23.49 3.80
CA ARG A 100 1.12 -23.99 4.94
C ARG A 100 -0.12 -23.13 5.18
N PHE A 101 0.06 -21.81 5.13
CA PHE A 101 -0.98 -20.82 5.37
C PHE A 101 -1.13 -19.90 4.15
N PRO A 102 -2.07 -20.20 3.22
CA PRO A 102 -2.26 -19.40 2.02
C PRO A 102 -3.05 -18.11 2.33
N LEU A 103 -2.47 -17.22 3.14
CA LEU A 103 -3.02 -15.90 3.45
C LEU A 103 -2.84 -14.95 2.27
N ALA A 104 -3.82 -14.09 2.02
CA ALA A 104 -3.72 -12.98 1.07
C ALA A 104 -2.84 -11.84 1.63
N HIS A 105 -3.02 -11.57 2.92
CA HIS A 105 -2.43 -10.46 3.65
C HIS A 105 -2.09 -10.92 5.07
N ALA A 106 -0.88 -10.64 5.52
CA ALA A 106 -0.46 -10.83 6.90
C ALA A 106 0.32 -9.62 7.38
N VAL A 107 -0.09 -9.05 8.51
CA VAL A 107 0.55 -7.88 9.12
C VAL A 107 0.75 -8.13 10.60
N VAL A 108 1.91 -7.74 11.10
CA VAL A 108 2.20 -7.60 12.52
C VAL A 108 2.52 -6.14 12.78
N TYR A 109 1.81 -5.56 13.74
CA TYR A 109 2.08 -4.24 14.27
C TYR A 109 2.80 -4.40 15.60
N ILE A 110 3.90 -3.70 15.77
CA ILE A 110 4.58 -3.56 17.05
C ILE A 110 4.35 -2.12 17.49
N HIS A 111 3.50 -1.95 18.50
CA HIS A 111 3.07 -0.68 19.07
C HIS A 111 3.98 -0.23 20.21
N GLU A 112 3.84 1.04 20.58
CA GLU A 112 4.41 1.65 21.77
C GLU A 112 5.90 1.32 21.95
N ILE A 113 6.73 1.81 21.01
CA ILE A 113 8.14 2.00 21.36
C ILE A 113 8.14 3.00 22.55
N PRO A 114 8.49 2.57 23.77
CA PRO A 114 8.09 3.29 24.98
C PRO A 114 8.48 4.76 24.98
N TRP A 115 7.54 5.62 25.38
CA TRP A 115 7.79 7.03 25.64
C TRP A 115 8.95 7.24 26.61
N SER A 116 9.28 6.28 27.49
CA SER A 116 10.45 6.32 28.39
C SER A 116 11.81 6.36 27.69
N VAL A 117 11.89 6.07 26.39
CA VAL A 117 13.08 6.30 25.55
C VAL A 117 13.06 7.70 24.92
N ILE A 118 11.88 8.29 24.75
CA ILE A 118 11.63 9.63 24.18
C ILE A 118 11.60 10.71 25.28
N SER A 119 11.26 10.36 26.52
CA SER A 119 11.01 11.26 27.66
C SER A 119 12.21 11.45 28.58
N GLN A 120 13.38 10.90 28.23
CA GLN A 120 14.64 11.19 28.91
C GLN A 120 15.19 12.59 28.55
N PHE A 121 14.40 13.42 27.86
CA PHE A 121 14.77 14.76 27.42
C PHE A 121 13.79 15.79 28.01
N PRO A 122 14.27 16.75 28.83
CA PRO A 122 13.43 17.67 29.59
C PRO A 122 12.65 18.69 28.72
N ASP A 123 12.96 18.81 27.44
CA ASP A 123 12.32 19.78 26.53
C ASP A 123 11.15 19.18 25.70
N ALA A 124 10.89 17.87 25.81
CA ALA A 124 9.81 17.18 25.07
C ALA A 124 8.43 17.23 25.77
N ALA A 125 8.35 17.84 26.96
CA ALA A 125 7.20 17.73 27.85
C ALA A 125 5.99 18.63 27.49
N GLU A 126 6.10 19.50 26.47
CA GLU A 126 5.03 20.46 26.14
C GLU A 126 4.30 20.18 24.82
N ALA A 127 4.63 19.10 24.09
CA ALA A 127 3.86 18.70 22.92
C ALA A 127 2.61 17.93 23.36
N VAL A 128 1.46 18.61 23.40
CA VAL A 128 0.14 17.96 23.44
C VAL A 128 -0.09 17.30 22.08
N ILE A 129 -0.11 15.97 22.05
CA ILE A 129 -0.22 15.18 20.81
C ILE A 129 -1.71 14.87 20.55
N PRO A 130 -2.27 15.16 19.35
CA PRO A 130 -3.66 14.89 19.02
C PRO A 130 -3.92 13.38 18.85
N ASP A 131 -5.10 12.97 19.30
CA ASP A 131 -5.50 11.60 19.59
C ASP A 131 -6.05 10.84 18.36
N SER A 132 -5.51 11.03 17.14
CA SER A 132 -6.17 10.49 15.94
C SER A 132 -5.25 9.99 14.82
N ALA A 133 -4.68 8.81 15.02
CA ALA A 133 -4.46 7.81 13.96
C ALA A 133 -4.25 6.43 14.60
N ILE A 134 -5.34 5.83 15.09
CA ILE A 134 -5.32 4.66 16.00
C ILE A 134 -4.73 5.08 17.36
N ASP A 135 -5.55 5.68 18.21
CA ASP A 135 -5.23 6.23 19.55
C ASP A 135 -3.93 5.67 20.16
N GLY A 136 -2.89 6.51 20.26
CA GLY A 136 -1.71 6.30 21.13
C GLY A 136 -0.40 5.78 20.53
N CYS A 137 -0.24 5.63 19.21
CA CYS A 137 0.99 5.04 18.65
C CYS A 137 2.12 6.05 18.32
N HIS A 138 2.98 6.38 19.30
CA HIS A 138 4.15 7.29 19.13
C HIS A 138 5.39 6.70 18.42
N GLY A 139 5.22 5.55 17.77
CA GLY A 139 6.25 4.86 16.99
C GLY A 139 5.83 3.42 16.74
N ALA A 140 5.70 3.03 15.47
CA ALA A 140 5.17 1.72 15.09
C ALA A 140 6.10 1.02 14.09
N ILE A 141 6.37 -0.26 14.32
CA ILE A 141 7.02 -1.12 13.32
C ILE A 141 5.95 -2.04 12.75
N THR A 142 5.76 -1.97 11.44
CA THR A 142 4.84 -2.85 10.71
C THR A 142 5.64 -3.84 9.89
N VAL A 143 5.47 -5.14 10.16
CA VAL A 143 5.99 -6.21 9.30
C VAL A 143 4.82 -6.81 8.54
N PHE A 144 4.90 -6.77 7.21
CA PHE A 144 3.82 -7.22 6.36
C PHE A 144 4.31 -8.18 5.26
N ASN A 145 3.40 -9.05 4.87
CA ASN A 145 3.52 -9.97 3.75
C ASN A 145 2.18 -9.99 2.99
N HIS A 146 2.16 -9.37 1.81
CA HIS A 146 1.04 -9.52 0.88
C HIS A 146 1.39 -10.58 -0.15
N TRP A 147 0.71 -11.72 -0.07
CA TRP A 147 0.96 -12.83 -0.98
C TRP A 147 0.07 -12.77 -2.22
N TRP A 148 -1.16 -12.26 -2.09
CA TRP A 148 -2.19 -12.44 -3.12
C TRP A 148 -1.88 -11.81 -4.50
N THR A 149 -0.99 -10.82 -4.57
CA THR A 149 -0.58 -10.21 -5.84
C THR A 149 0.80 -10.63 -6.33
N SER A 150 1.68 -11.20 -5.49
CA SER A 150 3.09 -11.29 -5.91
C SER A 150 4.15 -11.95 -5.02
N SER A 151 3.93 -12.13 -3.72
CA SER A 151 5.05 -12.29 -2.76
C SER A 151 6.07 -11.15 -2.77
N ARG A 152 5.86 -10.08 -3.58
CA ARG A 152 6.82 -8.98 -3.81
C ARG A 152 6.62 -7.83 -2.83
N MET A 153 5.50 -7.80 -2.12
CA MET A 153 5.23 -6.87 -1.04
C MET A 153 5.47 -7.58 0.30
N GLN A 154 6.72 -7.99 0.49
CA GLN A 154 7.25 -8.30 1.81
C GLN A 154 8.03 -7.10 2.30
N GLY A 155 7.65 -6.61 3.46
CA GLY A 155 8.29 -5.43 3.96
C GLY A 155 8.14 -5.24 5.45
N MET A 156 9.19 -4.68 6.02
CA MET A 156 9.08 -3.88 7.23
C MET A 156 8.93 -2.41 6.88
N HIS A 157 8.02 -1.72 7.56
CA HIS A 157 7.89 -0.28 7.64
C HIS A 157 8.11 0.13 9.10
N ALA A 158 8.72 1.28 9.33
CA ALA A 158 8.83 1.86 10.66
C ALA A 158 8.39 3.31 10.54
N SER A 159 7.36 3.67 11.30
CA SER A 159 6.86 5.04 11.43
C SER A 159 7.31 5.57 12.78
N ILE A 160 7.90 6.77 12.78
CA ILE A 160 8.37 7.44 14.00
C ILE A 160 7.92 8.89 13.90
N GLU A 161 7.25 9.36 14.93
CA GLU A 161 6.90 10.76 15.08
C GLU A 161 8.13 11.53 15.55
N VAL A 162 8.43 12.64 14.87
CA VAL A 162 9.54 13.54 15.22
C VAL A 162 9.02 14.96 15.27
N PRO A 163 9.39 15.75 16.29
CA PRO A 163 9.13 17.18 16.28
C PRO A 163 9.73 17.84 15.03
N LEU A 164 9.06 18.88 14.54
CA LEU A 164 9.65 19.76 13.55
C LEU A 164 10.56 20.75 14.26
N GLY A 165 11.85 20.70 13.93
CA GLY A 165 12.83 21.66 14.36
C GLY A 165 12.75 22.98 13.58
N ALA A 166 13.76 23.83 13.79
CA ALA A 166 13.85 25.13 13.14
C ALA A 166 13.76 25.02 11.60
N ALA A 167 13.00 25.93 10.98
CA ALA A 167 12.75 25.99 9.54
C ALA A 167 11.99 24.78 8.94
N GLY A 168 11.19 24.07 9.76
CA GLY A 168 10.29 23.01 9.27
C GLY A 168 11.01 21.73 8.85
N LYS A 169 12.25 21.53 9.31
CA LYS A 169 12.98 20.27 9.12
C LYS A 169 12.70 19.36 10.32
N PRO A 170 12.53 18.04 10.12
CA PRO A 170 12.46 17.12 11.24
C PRO A 170 13.76 17.18 12.05
N GLU A 171 13.63 17.09 13.37
CA GLU A 171 14.80 16.92 14.24
C GLU A 171 15.48 15.57 14.00
N ASP A 172 16.75 15.46 14.42
CA ASP A 172 17.47 14.20 14.34
C ASP A 172 16.78 13.15 15.22
N LEU A 173 16.70 11.91 14.72
CA LEU A 173 16.14 10.80 15.49
C LEU A 173 16.93 10.57 16.78
N PRO A 174 16.25 10.27 17.90
CA PRO A 174 16.94 9.89 19.14
C PRO A 174 17.94 8.76 18.89
N PRO A 175 19.17 8.79 19.47
CA PRO A 175 20.22 7.82 19.17
C PRO A 175 19.80 6.35 19.36
N ALA A 176 18.95 6.07 20.35
CA ALA A 176 18.41 4.73 20.60
C ALA A 176 17.49 4.26 19.45
N ILE A 177 16.64 5.15 18.94
CA ILE A 177 15.76 4.88 17.80
C ILE A 177 16.59 4.74 16.51
N ALA A 178 17.55 5.63 16.29
CA ALA A 178 18.47 5.53 15.16
C ALA A 178 19.28 4.21 15.18
N ALA A 179 19.73 3.78 16.36
CA ALA A 179 20.40 2.49 16.55
C ALA A 179 19.46 1.31 16.28
N LEU A 180 18.24 1.33 16.82
CA LEU A 180 17.19 0.35 16.56
C LEU A 180 16.94 0.21 15.05
N LEU A 181 16.65 1.32 14.35
CA LEU A 181 16.42 1.30 12.90
C LEU A 181 17.62 0.76 12.11
N LYS A 182 18.84 1.10 12.54
CA LYS A 182 20.07 0.59 11.93
C LYS A 182 20.23 -0.92 12.12
N GLU A 183 19.89 -1.44 13.30
CA GLU A 183 19.90 -2.88 13.60
C GLU A 183 18.81 -3.63 12.81
N LEU A 184 17.65 -3.01 12.62
CA LEU A 184 16.54 -3.54 11.81
C LEU A 184 16.89 -3.69 10.32
N GLY A 185 17.76 -2.81 9.78
CA GLY A 185 18.39 -3.01 8.49
C GLY A 185 18.71 -1.73 7.71
N ARG A 186 18.97 -1.90 6.40
CA ARG A 186 19.30 -0.78 5.51
C ARG A 186 18.05 0.01 5.14
N HIS A 187 17.95 1.25 5.63
CA HIS A 187 16.94 2.22 5.21
C HIS A 187 16.95 2.43 3.68
N LYS A 188 15.82 2.16 3.02
CA LYS A 188 15.65 2.29 1.56
C LYS A 188 14.97 3.61 1.16
N LYS A 189 13.99 4.06 1.94
CA LYS A 189 13.16 5.24 1.68
C LYS A 189 12.57 5.72 3.00
N GLY A 190 12.57 7.03 3.20
CA GLY A 190 11.84 7.70 4.27
C GLY A 190 10.88 8.72 3.65
N GLU A 191 9.74 8.90 4.29
CA GLU A 191 8.74 9.91 3.96
C GLU A 191 8.45 10.70 5.23
N LEU A 192 8.20 12.01 5.06
CA LEU A 192 7.77 12.88 6.14
C LEU A 192 6.30 13.18 5.85
N GLU A 193 5.45 12.88 6.82
CA GLU A 193 4.03 13.21 6.78
C GLU A 193 3.76 14.17 7.94
N SER A 194 2.99 15.23 7.68
CA SER A 194 2.50 16.12 8.73
C SER A 194 1.15 15.62 9.22
N TYR A 195 0.97 15.67 10.53
CA TYR A 195 -0.33 15.44 11.16
C TYR A 195 -1.08 16.75 11.22
N LEU A 196 -2.36 16.67 10.87
CA LEU A 196 -3.27 17.78 11.02
C LEU A 196 -3.73 17.88 12.46
N SER A 197 -3.98 19.10 12.93
CA SER A 197 -4.72 19.29 14.17
C SER A 197 -6.16 18.80 14.04
N ASP A 198 -6.82 18.50 15.17
CA ASP A 198 -8.23 18.09 15.19
C ASP A 198 -9.14 19.11 14.47
N ALA A 199 -8.83 20.40 14.61
CA ALA A 199 -9.56 21.47 13.94
C ALA A 199 -9.38 21.44 12.41
N GLU A 200 -8.17 21.17 11.93
CA GLU A 200 -7.90 21.01 10.51
C GLU A 200 -8.52 19.73 9.95
N HIS A 201 -8.49 18.63 10.70
CA HIS A 201 -9.19 17.40 10.37
C HIS A 201 -10.69 17.64 10.23
N ALA A 202 -11.32 18.31 11.21
CA ALA A 202 -12.74 18.65 11.17
C ALA A 202 -13.09 19.54 9.96
N ALA A 203 -12.21 20.49 9.60
CA ALA A 203 -12.39 21.34 8.45
C ALA A 203 -12.29 20.57 7.11
N LEU A 204 -11.49 19.50 7.06
CA LEU A 204 -11.34 18.66 5.87
C LEU A 204 -12.42 17.60 5.71
N THR A 205 -13.14 17.21 6.76
CA THR A 205 -14.17 16.16 6.70
C THR A 205 -15.16 16.38 5.55
N SER A 206 -15.77 17.57 5.46
CA SER A 206 -16.75 17.86 4.39
C SER A 206 -16.11 17.89 2.99
N LYS A 207 -14.84 18.28 2.88
CA LYS A 207 -14.09 18.21 1.60
C LYS A 207 -13.80 16.77 1.20
N ASN A 208 -13.42 15.93 2.17
CA ASN A 208 -13.15 14.51 1.97
C ASN A 208 -14.41 13.72 1.61
N GLU A 209 -15.56 14.08 2.17
CA GLU A 209 -16.86 13.53 1.77
C GLU A 209 -17.16 13.83 0.30
N LYS A 210 -17.01 15.09 -0.13
CA LYS A 210 -17.19 15.48 -1.53
C LYS A 210 -16.21 14.77 -2.47
N ALA A 211 -14.95 14.66 -2.08
CA ALA A 211 -13.95 13.92 -2.86
C ALA A 211 -14.29 12.42 -2.94
N SER A 212 -14.85 11.84 -1.87
CA SER A 212 -15.31 10.45 -1.86
C SER A 212 -16.50 10.22 -2.79
N GLU A 213 -17.49 11.11 -2.77
CA GLU A 213 -18.62 11.09 -3.71
C GLU A 213 -18.14 11.23 -5.16
N LEU A 214 -17.17 12.11 -5.41
CA LEU A 214 -16.53 12.29 -6.71
C LEU A 214 -15.86 10.99 -7.17
N MET A 215 -15.02 10.39 -6.32
CA MET A 215 -14.36 9.11 -6.63
C MET A 215 -15.37 7.99 -6.91
N GLN A 216 -16.44 7.90 -6.11
CA GLN A 216 -17.50 6.92 -6.32
C GLN A 216 -18.18 7.13 -7.67
N ARG A 217 -18.48 8.37 -8.05
CA ARG A 217 -19.07 8.69 -9.37
C ARG A 217 -18.15 8.28 -10.51
N TYR A 218 -16.86 8.59 -10.45
CA TYR A 218 -15.91 8.13 -11.47
C TYR A 218 -15.82 6.61 -11.51
N GLY A 219 -15.87 5.94 -10.35
CA GLY A 219 -15.85 4.48 -10.24
C GLY A 219 -17.09 3.80 -10.84
N THR A 220 -18.29 4.39 -10.70
CA THR A 220 -19.52 3.85 -11.29
C THR A 220 -19.72 4.23 -12.75
N SER A 221 -19.07 5.30 -13.23
CA SER A 221 -19.16 5.77 -14.62
C SER A 221 -18.01 5.27 -15.53
N LEU A 222 -17.24 4.25 -15.12
CA LEU A 222 -16.08 3.80 -15.89
C LEU A 222 -16.44 3.33 -17.30
N GLU A 223 -17.59 2.68 -17.49
CA GLU A 223 -18.06 2.27 -18.83
C GLU A 223 -18.35 3.48 -19.73
N ASP A 224 -19.04 4.48 -19.20
CA ASP A 224 -19.37 5.71 -19.93
C ASP A 224 -18.11 6.51 -20.27
N ILE A 225 -17.15 6.57 -19.34
CA ILE A 225 -15.85 7.20 -19.58
C ILE A 225 -15.13 6.44 -20.69
N ALA A 226 -15.03 5.11 -20.59
CA ALA A 226 -14.35 4.29 -21.58
C ALA A 226 -14.95 4.44 -22.99
N ALA A 227 -16.27 4.60 -23.09
CA ALA A 227 -16.97 4.84 -24.36
C ALA A 227 -16.66 6.22 -24.98
N ARG A 228 -16.29 7.22 -24.16
CA ARG A 228 -15.88 8.56 -24.62
C ARG A 228 -14.41 8.61 -25.03
N LEU A 229 -13.58 7.69 -24.53
CA LEU A 229 -12.16 7.64 -24.84
C LEU A 229 -11.93 7.01 -26.22
N ALA A 230 -11.44 7.83 -27.15
CA ALA A 230 -10.96 7.36 -28.45
C ALA A 230 -9.55 6.77 -28.30
N PHE A 231 -9.45 5.55 -27.76
CA PHE A 231 -8.16 4.88 -27.57
C PHE A 231 -7.42 4.71 -28.91
N PRO A 232 -6.14 5.13 -29.00
CA PRO A 232 -5.38 5.09 -30.25
C PRO A 232 -5.11 3.65 -30.73
N ASN A 233 -5.08 2.69 -29.80
CA ASN A 233 -4.84 1.30 -30.12
C ASN A 233 -6.03 0.42 -29.75
N LEU A 234 -6.54 -0.31 -30.74
CA LEU A 234 -7.47 -1.41 -30.52
C LEU A 234 -6.71 -2.61 -29.96
N LEU A 235 -6.84 -2.82 -28.66
CA LEU A 235 -6.29 -3.96 -27.96
C LEU A 235 -7.34 -5.09 -27.90
N PRO A 236 -6.99 -6.33 -28.28
CA PRO A 236 -7.94 -7.44 -28.31
C PRO A 236 -8.56 -7.68 -26.93
N HIS A 237 -9.85 -8.05 -26.88
CA HIS A 237 -10.47 -8.48 -25.63
C HIS A 237 -9.82 -9.79 -25.19
N PRO A 238 -9.31 -9.90 -23.96
CA PRO A 238 -8.89 -11.19 -23.43
C PRO A 238 -10.12 -12.10 -23.32
N THR A 239 -10.18 -13.15 -24.14
CA THR A 239 -11.35 -14.02 -24.33
C THR A 239 -11.77 -14.76 -23.05
N ASN A 240 -10.86 -14.93 -22.09
CA ASN A 240 -11.16 -15.24 -20.68
C ASN A 240 -9.93 -14.93 -19.79
N ALA A 241 -10.14 -14.73 -18.48
CA ALA A 241 -9.06 -14.48 -17.52
C ALA A 241 -8.05 -15.65 -17.45
N GLN A 242 -8.48 -16.87 -17.78
CA GLN A 242 -7.68 -18.08 -17.70
C GLN A 242 -6.62 -18.17 -18.82
N GLU A 243 -6.92 -17.68 -20.03
CA GLU A 243 -5.98 -17.55 -21.14
C GLU A 243 -4.88 -16.54 -20.82
N SER A 244 -5.22 -15.43 -20.14
CA SER A 244 -4.20 -14.46 -19.71
C SER A 244 -3.17 -15.07 -18.74
N MET A 245 -3.57 -16.10 -17.98
CA MET A 245 -2.68 -16.85 -17.07
C MET A 245 -1.83 -17.91 -17.77
N THR A 246 -2.18 -18.34 -18.98
CA THR A 246 -1.43 -19.35 -19.75
C THR A 246 -0.44 -18.75 -20.74
N TRP A 247 -0.44 -17.43 -20.90
CA TRP A 247 0.47 -16.76 -21.83
C TRP A 247 1.94 -16.93 -21.39
N PRO A 248 2.82 -17.32 -22.34
CA PRO A 248 4.22 -17.54 -22.03
C PRO A 248 4.87 -16.23 -21.55
N PRO A 249 6.00 -16.33 -20.83
CA PRO A 249 6.70 -15.15 -20.39
C PRO A 249 7.06 -14.15 -21.49
N ALA A 250 6.33 -13.03 -21.56
CA ALA A 250 6.72 -11.87 -22.35
C ALA A 250 8.19 -11.48 -22.08
N LYS A 251 9.03 -11.53 -23.13
CA LYS A 251 10.43 -11.07 -23.08
C LYS A 251 10.50 -9.62 -23.54
N ILE A 252 10.11 -8.70 -22.66
CA ILE A 252 10.02 -7.25 -22.96
C ILE A 252 11.30 -6.49 -22.62
N GLY A 253 12.19 -7.11 -21.84
CA GLY A 253 13.33 -6.40 -21.28
C GLY A 253 12.84 -5.40 -20.22
N SER A 254 13.10 -4.12 -20.43
CA SER A 254 12.73 -3.06 -19.49
C SER A 254 11.39 -2.41 -19.87
N TYR A 255 10.47 -2.30 -18.91
CA TYR A 255 9.21 -1.58 -19.09
C TYR A 255 9.36 -0.05 -19.05
N LYS A 256 10.42 0.44 -18.39
CA LYS A 256 10.67 1.86 -18.12
C LYS A 256 10.74 2.74 -19.38
N PRO A 257 11.44 2.37 -20.48
CA PRO A 257 11.60 3.25 -21.63
C PRO A 257 10.27 3.76 -22.21
N ALA A 258 9.31 2.87 -22.42
CA ALA A 258 7.99 3.25 -22.96
C ALA A 258 7.23 4.19 -22.01
N LEU A 259 7.27 3.94 -20.70
CA LEU A 259 6.67 4.82 -19.70
C LEU A 259 7.28 6.23 -19.76
N THR A 260 8.61 6.32 -19.75
CA THR A 260 9.31 7.62 -19.76
C THR A 260 9.16 8.37 -21.07
N GLU A 261 9.12 7.67 -22.21
CA GLU A 261 8.96 8.26 -23.53
C GLU A 261 7.55 8.84 -23.69
N VAL A 262 6.52 8.01 -23.46
CA VAL A 262 5.13 8.40 -23.73
C VAL A 262 4.60 9.38 -22.68
N LEU A 263 4.84 9.12 -21.38
CA LEU A 263 4.30 9.95 -20.30
C LEU A 263 5.18 11.15 -19.98
N GLY A 264 6.49 11.06 -20.27
CA GLY A 264 7.39 12.21 -20.20
C GLY A 264 7.00 13.31 -21.19
N ALA A 265 6.47 12.93 -22.36
CA ALA A 265 5.98 13.88 -23.37
C ALA A 265 4.81 14.76 -22.87
N ILE A 266 4.06 14.33 -21.85
CA ILE A 266 2.97 15.09 -21.22
C ILE A 266 3.34 15.61 -19.82
N GLY A 267 4.64 15.64 -19.50
CA GLY A 267 5.19 16.32 -18.32
C GLY A 267 5.35 15.46 -17.07
N TYR A 268 5.11 14.15 -17.13
CA TYR A 268 5.37 13.27 -15.99
C TYR A 268 6.85 12.92 -15.84
N ARG A 269 7.36 13.01 -14.62
CA ARG A 269 8.72 12.60 -14.27
C ARG A 269 8.70 11.21 -13.63
N TYR A 270 9.64 10.35 -14.03
CA TYR A 270 9.79 9.03 -13.42
C TYR A 270 10.42 9.11 -12.03
N GLU A 271 9.75 8.55 -11.03
CA GLU A 271 10.17 8.56 -9.64
C GLU A 271 10.88 7.25 -9.28
N SER A 272 12.19 7.19 -9.52
CA SER A 272 12.98 5.96 -9.33
C SER A 272 13.06 5.50 -7.87
N SER A 273 13.01 6.43 -6.92
CA SER A 273 13.01 6.12 -5.48
C SER A 273 11.69 5.51 -5.02
N ARG A 274 10.58 5.88 -5.67
CA ARG A 274 9.22 5.37 -5.40
C ARG A 274 8.90 4.11 -6.22
N SER A 275 9.63 3.86 -7.30
CA SER A 275 9.47 2.70 -8.17
C SER A 275 10.24 1.46 -7.69
N GLY A 276 9.73 0.26 -8.01
CA GLY A 276 10.40 -1.01 -7.73
C GLY A 276 9.44 -2.20 -7.71
N ASN A 277 9.99 -3.43 -7.73
CA ASN A 277 9.21 -4.67 -7.59
C ASN A 277 8.05 -4.84 -8.60
N GLY A 278 8.16 -4.25 -9.80
CA GLY A 278 7.11 -4.29 -10.81
C GLY A 278 6.08 -3.18 -10.70
N VAL A 279 6.26 -2.24 -9.76
CA VAL A 279 5.50 -1.00 -9.65
C VAL A 279 6.35 0.16 -10.18
N PHE A 280 5.76 0.97 -11.05
CA PHE A 280 6.39 2.13 -11.68
C PHE A 280 5.59 3.36 -11.33
N LYS A 281 6.26 4.34 -10.73
CA LYS A 281 5.65 5.59 -10.30
C LYS A 281 6.19 6.74 -11.11
N LEU A 282 5.29 7.60 -11.57
CA LEU A 282 5.62 8.86 -12.21
C LEU A 282 4.82 9.97 -11.54
N SER A 283 5.35 11.18 -11.44
CA SER A 283 4.58 12.29 -10.89
C SER A 283 4.80 13.60 -11.62
N LYS A 284 3.82 14.49 -11.44
CA LYS A 284 3.88 15.91 -11.82
C LYS A 284 3.09 16.74 -10.81
N ARG A 285 3.03 18.06 -11.02
CA ARG A 285 2.26 18.98 -10.18
C ARG A 285 1.00 19.46 -10.91
N SER A 286 -0.12 19.53 -10.21
CA SER A 286 -1.34 20.20 -10.69
C SER A 286 -1.12 21.73 -10.72
N PRO A 287 -1.98 22.50 -11.41
CA PRO A 287 -1.88 23.97 -11.44
C PRO A 287 -1.88 24.63 -10.06
N VAL A 288 -2.57 24.02 -9.08
CA VAL A 288 -2.63 24.52 -7.69
C VAL A 288 -1.53 23.93 -6.78
N GLY A 289 -0.61 23.14 -7.34
CA GLY A 289 0.58 22.65 -6.64
C GLY A 289 0.47 21.27 -5.99
N TYR A 290 -0.68 20.58 -6.10
CA TYR A 290 -0.81 19.22 -5.60
C TYR A 290 0.01 18.24 -6.42
N GLU A 291 0.48 17.15 -5.80
CA GLU A 291 1.14 16.07 -6.54
C GLU A 291 0.09 15.23 -7.27
N ILE A 292 0.29 15.03 -8.57
CA ILE A 292 -0.41 14.03 -9.37
C ILE A 292 0.56 12.86 -9.56
N GLU A 293 0.24 11.71 -8.99
CA GLU A 293 1.01 10.46 -9.14
C GLU A 293 0.29 9.51 -10.09
N LEU A 294 1.05 8.94 -11.02
CA LEU A 294 0.67 7.75 -11.77
C LEU A 294 1.36 6.55 -11.15
N SER A 295 0.60 5.49 -10.88
CA SER A 295 1.13 4.22 -10.40
C SER A 295 0.74 3.12 -11.36
N PHE A 296 1.73 2.43 -11.94
CA PHE A 296 1.55 1.29 -12.83
C PHE A 296 2.08 0.03 -12.15
N ASP A 297 1.21 -0.95 -11.91
CA ASP A 297 1.62 -2.29 -11.48
C ASP A 297 1.56 -3.24 -12.67
N ILE A 298 2.67 -3.93 -12.90
CA ILE A 298 2.89 -4.83 -14.04
C ILE A 298 2.73 -6.31 -13.61
N GLY A 299 1.98 -6.58 -12.54
CA GLY A 299 1.38 -7.87 -12.19
C GLY A 299 2.33 -9.07 -12.20
N SER A 300 2.67 -9.62 -11.03
CA SER A 300 3.63 -10.73 -10.94
C SER A 300 3.15 -12.05 -11.55
N TYR A 301 1.84 -12.29 -11.48
CA TYR A 301 1.19 -13.53 -11.89
C TYR A 301 0.37 -13.41 -13.18
N SER A 302 -0.27 -12.26 -13.41
CA SER A 302 -1.07 -12.01 -14.61
C SER A 302 -0.28 -11.36 -15.74
N ARG A 303 0.90 -10.78 -15.45
CA ARG A 303 1.60 -9.87 -16.36
C ARG A 303 0.65 -8.82 -16.94
N SER A 304 -0.33 -8.44 -16.16
CA SER A 304 -1.30 -7.44 -16.55
C SER A 304 -0.82 -6.08 -16.10
N ALA A 305 -0.93 -5.11 -16.98
CA ALA A 305 -0.78 -3.71 -16.64
C ALA A 305 -2.07 -3.23 -15.99
N CYS A 306 -2.01 -2.79 -14.75
CA CYS A 306 -3.00 -1.89 -14.19
C CYS A 306 -2.35 -0.55 -13.86
N GLY A 307 -3.17 0.50 -13.87
CA GLY A 307 -2.72 1.86 -13.63
C GLY A 307 -3.72 2.61 -12.78
N SER A 308 -3.24 3.56 -11.99
CA SER A 308 -4.06 4.56 -11.31
C SER A 308 -3.45 5.95 -11.47
N LEU A 309 -4.31 6.96 -11.47
CA LEU A 309 -3.93 8.35 -11.24
C LEU A 309 -4.44 8.74 -9.87
N SER A 310 -3.55 9.23 -9.02
CA SER A 310 -3.91 9.74 -7.70
C SER A 310 -3.42 11.15 -7.49
N MET A 311 -4.15 11.89 -6.68
CA MET A 311 -3.79 13.20 -6.15
C MET A 311 -3.78 13.12 -4.63
N SER A 312 -2.82 13.79 -4.03
CA SER A 312 -2.74 13.86 -2.57
C SER A 312 -2.27 15.22 -2.11
N GLY A 313 -2.77 15.60 -0.94
CA GLY A 313 -2.32 16.73 -0.16
C GLY A 313 -2.36 16.39 1.32
N GLU A 314 -2.22 17.40 2.15
CA GLU A 314 -2.20 17.22 3.60
C GLU A 314 -3.56 16.72 4.10
N GLY A 315 -3.60 15.50 4.65
CA GLY A 315 -4.81 14.86 5.18
C GLY A 315 -5.86 14.42 4.15
N TRP A 316 -5.53 14.39 2.86
CA TRP A 316 -6.46 13.92 1.83
C TRP A 316 -5.78 13.20 0.67
N PHE A 317 -6.53 12.28 0.08
CA PHE A 317 -6.11 11.48 -1.06
C PHE A 317 -7.32 11.21 -1.95
N ALA A 318 -7.13 11.33 -3.26
CA ALA A 318 -8.14 10.97 -4.25
C ALA A 318 -7.50 10.16 -5.38
N SER A 319 -8.20 9.15 -5.90
CA SER A 319 -7.66 8.26 -6.93
C SER A 319 -8.71 7.76 -7.89
N VAL A 320 -8.30 7.57 -9.14
CA VAL A 320 -9.07 6.93 -10.20
C VAL A 320 -8.24 5.85 -10.89
N ILE A 321 -8.90 4.79 -11.34
CA ILE A 321 -8.26 3.73 -12.12
C ILE A 321 -8.05 4.22 -13.55
N LEU A 322 -6.89 3.92 -14.13
CA LEU A 322 -6.61 4.21 -15.53
C LEU A 322 -7.22 3.14 -16.43
N LEU A 323 -7.87 3.59 -17.49
CA LEU A 323 -8.46 2.73 -18.50
C LEU A 323 -7.44 2.52 -19.64
N VAL A 324 -7.32 1.26 -20.06
CA VAL A 324 -6.47 0.85 -21.20
C VAL A 324 -7.27 0.44 -22.43
N THR A 325 -8.57 0.22 -22.27
CA THR A 325 -9.50 -0.26 -23.30
C THR A 325 -10.94 0.14 -22.96
N GLY A 326 -11.83 0.03 -23.94
CA GLY A 326 -13.28 0.24 -23.80
C GLY A 326 -14.08 -0.93 -23.20
N TRP A 327 -13.42 -2.01 -22.73
CA TRP A 327 -14.09 -3.24 -22.32
C TRP A 327 -14.59 -3.19 -20.87
N LYS A 328 -15.74 -3.81 -20.58
CA LYS A 328 -16.43 -3.77 -19.27
C LYS A 328 -15.61 -4.35 -18.10
N ASN A 329 -14.67 -5.27 -18.33
CA ASN A 329 -13.90 -5.96 -17.28
C ASN A 329 -12.44 -5.49 -17.17
N ASN A 330 -12.13 -4.27 -17.63
CA ASN A 330 -10.76 -3.78 -17.69
C ASN A 330 -10.13 -3.41 -16.32
N TYR A 331 -10.86 -3.62 -15.23
CA TYR A 331 -10.44 -3.28 -13.87
C TYR A 331 -9.33 -4.20 -13.31
N ALA A 332 -9.20 -5.41 -13.86
CA ALA A 332 -8.22 -6.42 -13.41
C ALA A 332 -6.83 -6.28 -14.07
N GLY A 333 -6.64 -5.24 -14.89
CA GLY A 333 -5.43 -5.00 -15.67
C GLY A 333 -5.39 -5.75 -17.01
N TYR A 334 -4.60 -5.24 -17.95
CA TYR A 334 -4.52 -5.77 -19.31
C TYR A 334 -3.22 -6.56 -19.56
N PRO A 335 -3.30 -7.80 -20.08
CA PRO A 335 -2.13 -8.67 -20.18
C PRO A 335 -1.09 -8.19 -21.17
N ILE A 336 0.16 -8.32 -20.78
CA ILE A 336 1.32 -7.81 -21.51
C ILE A 336 2.02 -8.98 -22.21
N VAL A 337 1.87 -9.07 -23.53
CA VAL A 337 2.38 -10.16 -24.38
C VAL A 337 3.83 -9.92 -24.81
N ASP A 338 4.13 -8.70 -25.24
CA ASP A 338 5.41 -8.30 -25.82
C ASP A 338 5.60 -6.78 -25.70
N ALA A 339 6.76 -6.30 -26.17
CA ALA A 339 7.12 -4.88 -26.04
C ALA A 339 6.23 -3.97 -26.88
N THR A 340 5.68 -4.48 -27.99
CA THR A 340 4.76 -3.77 -28.86
C THR A 340 3.41 -3.57 -28.16
N VAL A 341 2.85 -4.64 -27.59
CA VAL A 341 1.62 -4.58 -26.79
C VAL A 341 1.80 -3.68 -25.58
N TRP A 342 2.95 -3.76 -24.89
CA TRP A 342 3.26 -2.86 -23.79
C TRP A 342 3.24 -1.39 -24.20
N ARG A 343 3.87 -1.03 -25.33
CA ARG A 343 3.82 0.35 -25.83
C ARG A 343 2.39 0.80 -26.10
N LYS A 344 1.57 -0.03 -26.76
CA LYS A 344 0.15 0.26 -27.03
C LYS A 344 -0.67 0.47 -25.76
N ILE A 345 -0.41 -0.33 -24.73
CA ILE A 345 -1.02 -0.18 -23.40
C ILE A 345 -0.70 1.20 -22.81
N ILE A 346 0.58 1.61 -22.84
CA ILE A 346 0.99 2.91 -22.31
C ILE A 346 0.39 4.07 -23.11
N GLU A 347 0.31 3.95 -24.44
CA GLU A 347 -0.35 4.93 -25.29
C GLU A 347 -1.86 5.05 -25.00
N ASN A 348 -2.54 3.93 -24.73
CA ASN A 348 -3.94 3.97 -24.32
C ASN A 348 -4.11 4.56 -22.90
N PHE A 349 -3.23 4.23 -21.96
CA PHE A 349 -3.23 4.86 -20.64
C PHE A 349 -3.03 6.37 -20.74
N ARG A 350 -2.16 6.84 -21.63
CA ARG A 350 -1.98 8.27 -21.89
C ARG A 350 -3.31 8.95 -22.23
N THR A 351 -4.14 8.36 -23.09
CA THR A 351 -5.46 8.89 -23.43
C THR A 351 -6.37 9.00 -22.20
N SER A 352 -6.38 7.98 -21.32
CA SER A 352 -7.12 8.02 -20.06
C SER A 352 -6.59 9.09 -19.10
N ILE A 353 -5.27 9.27 -19.03
CA ILE A 353 -4.61 10.28 -18.19
C ILE A 353 -4.98 11.69 -18.66
N GLU A 354 -4.83 11.97 -19.96
CA GLU A 354 -5.19 13.27 -20.54
C GLU A 354 -6.68 13.59 -20.27
N TYR A 355 -7.58 12.62 -20.40
CA TYR A 355 -8.98 12.80 -20.03
C TYR A 355 -9.15 13.18 -18.54
N TYR A 356 -8.52 12.45 -17.62
CA TYR A 356 -8.63 12.75 -16.19
C TYR A 356 -7.99 14.08 -15.80
N GLU A 357 -6.92 14.49 -16.49
CA GLU A 357 -6.34 15.82 -16.30
C GLU A 357 -7.25 16.96 -16.72
N HIS A 358 -8.15 16.72 -17.67
CA HIS A 358 -9.14 17.70 -18.11
C HIS A 358 -10.45 17.65 -17.32
N THR A 359 -10.69 16.58 -16.55
CA THR A 359 -11.98 16.34 -15.89
C THR A 359 -11.81 16.16 -14.38
N PHE A 360 -11.24 15.04 -13.95
CA PHE A 360 -11.05 14.69 -12.55
C PHE A 360 -10.13 15.66 -11.78
N VAL A 361 -8.97 16.02 -12.35
CA VAL A 361 -7.98 16.87 -11.68
C VAL A 361 -8.54 18.27 -11.36
N PRO A 362 -9.19 19.00 -12.28
CA PRO A 362 -9.83 20.28 -11.97
C PRO A 362 -10.92 20.19 -10.89
N GLU A 363 -11.70 19.09 -10.86
CA GLU A 363 -12.73 18.90 -9.84
C GLU A 363 -12.13 18.70 -8.44
N ILE A 364 -11.06 17.90 -8.33
CA ILE A 364 -10.31 17.74 -7.07
C ILE A 364 -9.64 19.05 -6.66
N ASP A 365 -8.98 19.73 -7.60
CA ASP A 365 -8.39 21.05 -7.35
C ASP A 365 -9.45 22.02 -6.82
N GLY A 366 -10.68 22.02 -7.37
CA GLY A 366 -11.78 22.86 -6.89
C GLY A 366 -12.33 22.50 -5.52
N ILE A 367 -12.23 21.24 -5.08
CA ILE A 367 -12.64 20.82 -3.72
C ILE A 367 -11.62 21.32 -2.68
N TYR A 368 -10.33 21.23 -3.01
CA TYR A 368 -9.25 21.48 -2.05
C TYR A 368 -8.58 22.86 -2.18
N SER A 369 -8.81 23.59 -3.28
CA SER A 369 -8.36 24.98 -3.43
C SER A 369 -8.90 25.84 -2.28
N ARG A 370 -8.02 26.71 -1.76
CA ARG A 370 -8.31 27.58 -0.62
C ARG A 370 -9.28 28.70 -0.96
#